data_AF-J2NH24-F1
#
_entry.id   AF-J2NH24-F1
#
_cell.length_a   1.000
_cell.length_b   1.000
_cell.length_c   1.000
_cell.angle_alpha   90.00
_cell.angle_beta   90.00
_cell.angle_gamma   90.00
#
_symmetry.space_group_name_H-M   'P 1'
#
loop_
_entity.id
_entity.type
_entity.pdbx_description
1 polymer ?
#
loop_
_entity_poly.entity_id
_entity_poly.type
_entity_poly.pdbx_seq_one_letter_code
_entity_poly.pdbx_strand_id
1 'polypeptide(L)'
;MTGEMNILPLPQTTLAPSRPLVVNGEPLKLLTPMEGLIAVGQTAKAEVLSLKQMDETFQLLLKVTLESGRQTTVQAISTQPLPQGTSLAITQPSASNLSIIVQQAIATSVATLTRIDTAQLPVGTLLQGKVLTSQVLPQMPGQPTAFRSMVSLLNTALSGSTLSIDSPTPLRIGTLLSAMVQDTQTLKFVPLSNRQEQLAVTQQLVSQQSRQGSLDGLIQALQNLPTPPSSDPTSNDLRAAVEKLLAGLPDVQQLSTPKGLAQALANSGLFLEAKLLAAPNPTLAPDMKGDLLKLIAQLTPGLPANTNLNALIAANTLMQAMPSFVRSALGMLGQVSAKPLPTSFPLPERHLQSQDGEGDLEHLLRLAAAAVSRLQSHQLSSLEQTGVTDDGRLLSTWQLEIPMRNLQDIVPLQVKFQREEAPEKEQPHERRDEREPKQPLWRVDLAFDMEPLGPMQIQAQLIKGSLSSQLWAERPYTASLIESNLAALRERLLASGLNVGDLDCHLGKPPQGPQTRLEQRWVDETA
;
A
#
# COMPACT_ATOMS: atom_id res chain seq x y z
N MET A 1 13.52 -16.12 17.59
CA MET A 1 12.41 -17.06 17.66
C MET A 1 11.41 -16.62 16.61
N THR A 2 11.72 -16.51 15.32
CA THR A 2 12.37 -17.49 14.41
C THR A 2 11.57 -18.77 14.39
N GLY A 3 10.55 -18.81 13.54
CA GLY A 3 9.76 -20.00 13.27
C GLY A 3 10.64 -20.97 12.50
N GLU A 4 11.45 -21.73 13.25
CA GLU A 4 12.26 -22.81 12.72
C GLU A 4 11.36 -24.01 12.49
N MET A 5 11.17 -24.39 11.23
CA MET A 5 10.53 -25.64 10.86
C MET A 5 11.57 -26.76 10.87
N ASN A 6 11.48 -27.61 11.88
CA ASN A 6 12.36 -28.75 12.09
C ASN A 6 11.82 -29.98 11.33
N ILE A 7 12.69 -30.70 10.62
CA ILE A 7 12.33 -31.94 9.91
C ILE A 7 13.33 -33.03 10.33
N LEU A 8 12.80 -34.17 10.75
CA LEU A 8 13.53 -35.32 11.30
C LEU A 8 14.50 -35.97 10.28
N PRO A 9 15.60 -36.60 10.74
CA PRO A 9 16.67 -37.11 9.89
C PRO A 9 16.42 -38.56 9.45
N LEU A 10 16.67 -38.87 8.17
CA LEU A 10 16.93 -40.22 7.66
C LEU A 10 17.95 -40.15 6.50
N PRO A 11 18.67 -41.24 6.20
CA PRO A 11 20.13 -41.27 6.21
C PRO A 11 20.78 -40.97 4.85
N GLN A 12 22.07 -40.63 4.94
CA GLN A 12 22.96 -40.31 3.84
C GLN A 12 23.04 -41.45 2.81
N THR A 13 22.80 -41.12 1.55
CA THR A 13 23.26 -41.93 0.42
C THR A 13 24.22 -41.10 -0.45
N THR A 14 25.44 -41.63 -0.52
CA THR A 14 26.60 -41.19 -1.26
C THR A 14 26.32 -40.93 -2.75
N LEU A 15 26.94 -39.87 -3.25
CA LEU A 15 27.00 -39.43 -4.64
C LEU A 15 27.45 -40.55 -5.59
N ALA A 16 26.66 -40.79 -6.63
CA ALA A 16 27.10 -41.45 -7.86
C ALA A 16 27.04 -40.44 -9.02
N PRO A 17 27.98 -40.48 -9.98
CA PRO A 17 28.08 -39.50 -11.05
C PRO A 17 26.80 -39.50 -11.91
N SER A 18 26.30 -38.30 -12.19
CA SER A 18 25.09 -38.06 -12.96
C SER A 18 25.23 -38.57 -14.39
N ARG A 19 24.58 -39.69 -14.67
CA ARG A 19 24.22 -40.10 -16.03
C ARG A 19 23.21 -39.06 -16.57
N PRO A 20 23.28 -38.65 -17.85
CA PRO A 20 22.21 -37.85 -18.44
C PRO A 20 20.89 -38.62 -18.30
N LEU A 21 19.88 -37.98 -17.71
CA LEU A 21 18.54 -38.55 -17.63
C LEU A 21 17.97 -38.56 -19.05
N VAL A 22 18.02 -39.72 -19.70
CA VAL A 22 17.29 -39.98 -20.92
C VAL A 22 15.81 -39.99 -20.53
N VAL A 23 15.06 -38.96 -20.94
CA VAL A 23 13.60 -38.97 -20.87
C VAL A 23 13.13 -39.99 -21.91
N ASN A 24 12.96 -41.24 -21.49
CA ASN A 24 12.42 -42.27 -22.36
C ASN A 24 10.91 -42.07 -22.49
N GLY A 25 10.46 -41.74 -23.71
CA GLY A 25 9.12 -42.05 -24.24
C GLY A 25 7.93 -41.81 -23.31
N GLU A 26 7.82 -40.62 -22.71
CA GLU A 26 6.70 -40.32 -21.80
C GLU A 26 5.36 -40.25 -22.57
N PRO A 27 4.33 -41.00 -22.13
CA PRO A 27 3.02 -40.98 -22.75
C PRO A 27 2.17 -39.80 -22.23
N LEU A 28 1.81 -38.89 -23.11
CA LEU A 28 0.75 -37.90 -22.94
C LEU A 28 -0.60 -38.58 -23.21
N LYS A 29 -1.54 -38.49 -22.26
CA LYS A 29 -2.88 -39.06 -22.43
C LYS A 29 -3.82 -38.03 -23.05
N LEU A 30 -4.41 -38.33 -24.20
CA LEU A 30 -5.39 -37.48 -24.85
C LEU A 30 -6.69 -37.45 -24.03
N LEU A 31 -7.25 -36.26 -23.83
CA LEU A 31 -8.56 -36.09 -23.18
C LEU A 31 -9.72 -36.54 -24.07
N THR A 32 -9.57 -36.32 -25.36
CA THR A 32 -10.47 -36.83 -26.40
C THR A 32 -9.68 -37.76 -27.31
N PRO A 33 -10.01 -39.08 -27.35
CA PRO A 33 -9.34 -40.00 -28.26
C PRO A 33 -9.58 -39.55 -29.70
N MET A 34 -8.50 -39.47 -30.48
CA MET A 34 -8.53 -39.06 -31.87
C MET A 34 -7.76 -40.09 -32.69
N GLU A 35 -8.46 -40.86 -33.51
CA GLU A 35 -7.81 -41.79 -34.44
C GLU A 35 -7.15 -41.04 -35.60
N GLY A 36 -5.94 -41.45 -35.96
CA GLY A 36 -5.24 -40.94 -37.14
C GLY A 36 -4.79 -39.48 -37.06
N LEU A 37 -4.58 -38.93 -35.85
CA LEU A 37 -4.01 -37.57 -35.69
C LEU A 37 -2.60 -37.51 -36.29
N ILE A 38 -1.81 -38.56 -36.09
CA ILE A 38 -0.48 -38.77 -36.69
C ILE A 38 -0.45 -40.18 -37.30
N ALA A 39 -0.01 -40.32 -38.56
CA ALA A 39 0.07 -41.63 -39.19
C ALA A 39 1.10 -42.53 -38.50
N VAL A 40 0.86 -43.85 -38.50
CA VAL A 40 1.76 -44.83 -37.85
C VAL A 40 3.17 -44.71 -38.43
N GLY A 41 4.14 -44.37 -37.58
CA GLY A 41 5.54 -44.16 -37.96
C GLY A 41 5.93 -42.71 -38.32
N GLN A 42 4.99 -41.75 -38.29
CA GLN A 42 5.27 -40.33 -38.52
C GLN A 42 5.41 -39.53 -37.23
N THR A 43 6.11 -38.39 -37.31
CA THR A 43 6.34 -37.46 -36.18
C THR A 43 5.70 -36.12 -36.46
N ALA A 44 5.09 -35.49 -35.46
CA ALA A 44 4.53 -34.14 -35.57
C ALA A 44 5.18 -33.18 -34.57
N LYS A 45 5.25 -31.89 -34.91
CA LYS A 45 5.72 -30.84 -33.99
C LYS A 45 4.56 -30.31 -33.17
N ALA A 46 4.64 -30.35 -31.86
CA ALA A 46 3.64 -29.78 -30.96
C ALA A 46 4.21 -28.56 -30.22
N GLU A 47 3.37 -27.56 -29.98
CA GLU A 47 3.70 -26.41 -29.13
C GLU A 47 2.68 -26.31 -27.99
N VAL A 48 3.14 -26.09 -26.75
CA VAL A 48 2.25 -25.95 -25.59
C VAL A 48 1.63 -24.56 -25.58
N LEU A 49 0.32 -24.47 -25.84
CA LEU A 49 -0.45 -23.21 -25.81
C LEU A 49 -0.90 -22.82 -24.41
N SER A 50 -1.21 -23.78 -23.56
CA SER A 50 -1.57 -23.52 -22.16
C SER A 50 -1.29 -24.73 -21.27
N LEU A 51 -1.06 -24.44 -19.99
CA LEU A 51 -0.79 -25.41 -18.94
C LEU A 51 -1.74 -25.11 -17.78
N LYS A 52 -2.56 -26.09 -17.38
CA LYS A 52 -3.44 -26.04 -16.23
C LYS A 52 -3.17 -27.25 -15.34
N GLN A 53 -2.75 -27.03 -14.10
CA GLN A 53 -2.49 -28.12 -13.16
C GLN A 53 -3.81 -28.64 -12.57
N MET A 54 -3.93 -29.97 -12.50
CA MET A 54 -5.05 -30.71 -11.90
C MET A 54 -4.48 -31.80 -10.99
N ASP A 55 -4.58 -31.60 -9.68
CA ASP A 55 -4.01 -32.47 -8.64
C ASP A 55 -2.52 -32.77 -8.89
N GLU A 56 -2.18 -34.01 -9.24
CA GLU A 56 -0.81 -34.48 -9.56
C GLU A 56 -0.51 -34.51 -11.07
N THR A 57 -1.42 -34.02 -11.91
CA THR A 57 -1.27 -34.03 -13.38
C THR A 57 -1.42 -32.64 -13.99
N PHE A 58 -0.97 -32.50 -15.23
CA PHE A 58 -0.98 -31.24 -15.96
C PHE A 58 -1.84 -31.39 -17.22
N GLN A 59 -2.96 -30.68 -17.27
CA GLN A 59 -3.77 -30.53 -18.47
C GLN A 59 -3.10 -29.52 -19.40
N LEU A 60 -2.76 -29.97 -20.60
CA LEU A 60 -2.08 -29.22 -21.63
C LEU A 60 -3.02 -28.98 -22.81
N LEU A 61 -2.98 -27.77 -23.36
CA LEU A 61 -3.47 -27.51 -24.71
C LEU A 61 -2.27 -27.46 -25.64
N LEU A 62 -2.22 -28.38 -26.58
CA LEU A 62 -1.13 -28.54 -27.54
C LEU A 62 -1.59 -28.08 -28.92
N LYS A 63 -0.75 -27.32 -29.61
CA LYS A 63 -0.87 -27.03 -31.03
C LYS A 63 0.03 -27.98 -31.80
N VAL A 64 -0.56 -29.01 -32.39
CA VAL A 64 0.13 -30.02 -33.19
C VAL A 64 0.19 -29.56 -34.64
N THR A 65 1.38 -29.52 -35.22
CA THR A 65 1.67 -29.19 -36.61
C THR A 65 2.22 -30.44 -37.28
N LEU A 66 1.46 -30.96 -38.24
CA LEU A 66 1.85 -32.11 -39.05
C LEU A 66 2.90 -31.72 -40.09
N GLU A 67 3.62 -32.71 -40.62
CA GLU A 67 4.59 -32.50 -41.70
C GLU A 67 3.95 -31.90 -42.96
N SER A 68 2.65 -32.16 -43.18
CA SER A 68 1.84 -31.55 -44.23
C SER A 68 1.52 -30.05 -44.02
N GLY A 69 1.99 -29.45 -42.92
CA GLY A 69 1.72 -28.07 -42.54
C GLY A 69 0.35 -27.85 -41.88
N ARG A 70 -0.48 -28.89 -41.78
CA ARG A 70 -1.79 -28.83 -41.13
C ARG A 70 -1.64 -28.71 -39.61
N GLN A 71 -2.30 -27.72 -39.02
CA GLN A 71 -2.29 -27.45 -37.58
C GLN A 71 -3.60 -27.92 -36.93
N THR A 72 -3.49 -28.61 -35.80
CA THR A 72 -4.62 -29.11 -35.01
C THR A 72 -4.36 -28.83 -33.53
N THR A 73 -5.38 -28.39 -32.81
CA THR A 73 -5.29 -28.21 -31.35
C THR A 73 -5.82 -29.44 -30.63
N VAL A 74 -5.11 -29.85 -29.59
CA VAL A 74 -5.33 -31.11 -28.91
C VAL A 74 -5.17 -30.92 -27.41
N GLN A 75 -6.08 -31.48 -26.63
CA GLN A 75 -5.96 -31.48 -25.17
C GLN A 75 -5.36 -32.78 -24.67
N ALA A 76 -4.30 -32.69 -23.87
CA ALA A 76 -3.61 -33.85 -23.32
C ALA A 76 -3.34 -33.66 -21.83
N ILE A 77 -3.08 -34.76 -21.13
CA ILE A 77 -2.65 -34.80 -19.74
C ILE A 77 -1.21 -35.27 -19.72
N SER A 78 -0.37 -34.55 -19.00
CA SER A 78 1.02 -34.90 -18.71
C SER A 78 1.23 -35.10 -17.21
N THR A 79 2.17 -35.96 -16.86
CA THR A 79 2.69 -36.12 -15.51
C THR A 79 3.81 -35.12 -15.18
N GLN A 80 4.27 -34.34 -16.15
CA GLN A 80 5.30 -33.32 -15.99
C GLN A 80 4.80 -31.91 -16.37
N PRO A 81 5.29 -30.87 -15.67
CA PRO A 81 4.94 -29.49 -16.00
C PRO A 81 5.66 -29.08 -17.29
N LEU A 82 4.94 -29.07 -18.42
CA LEU A 82 5.46 -28.55 -19.70
C LEU A 82 5.03 -27.08 -19.85
N PRO A 83 5.95 -26.10 -19.75
CA PRO A 83 5.58 -24.68 -19.78
C PRO A 83 5.01 -24.26 -21.13
N GLN A 84 4.20 -23.20 -21.11
CA GLN A 84 3.68 -22.58 -22.33
C GLN A 84 4.83 -22.13 -23.24
N GLY A 85 4.74 -22.44 -24.54
CA GLY A 85 5.77 -22.18 -25.55
C GLY A 85 6.77 -23.32 -25.74
N THR A 86 6.68 -24.42 -24.99
CA THR A 86 7.57 -25.58 -25.19
C THR A 86 7.27 -26.24 -26.53
N SER A 87 8.29 -26.44 -27.37
CA SER A 87 8.18 -27.20 -28.62
C SER A 87 8.59 -28.65 -28.40
N LEU A 88 7.74 -29.58 -28.82
CA LEU A 88 7.86 -31.02 -28.62
C LEU A 88 7.75 -31.75 -29.96
N ALA A 89 8.52 -32.82 -30.14
CA ALA A 89 8.25 -33.79 -31.19
C ALA A 89 7.40 -34.92 -30.62
N ILE A 90 6.26 -35.24 -31.24
CA ILE A 90 5.33 -36.26 -30.77
C ILE A 90 5.04 -37.32 -31.83
N THR A 91 4.87 -38.57 -31.41
CA THR A 91 4.30 -39.69 -32.17
C THR A 91 2.98 -40.10 -31.55
N GLN A 92 2.13 -40.76 -32.33
CA GLN A 92 0.88 -41.33 -31.82
C GLN A 92 0.93 -42.87 -31.82
N PRO A 93 1.30 -43.50 -30.69
CA PRO A 93 1.30 -44.96 -30.58
C PRO A 93 -0.11 -45.56 -30.50
N SER A 94 -1.11 -44.82 -30.00
CA SER A 94 -2.51 -45.25 -29.98
C SER A 94 -3.48 -44.06 -30.10
N ALA A 95 -4.77 -44.33 -30.39
CA ALA A 95 -5.80 -43.29 -30.52
C ALA A 95 -5.96 -42.40 -29.27
N SER A 96 -5.53 -42.88 -28.10
CA SER A 96 -5.66 -42.22 -26.80
C SER A 96 -4.35 -41.71 -26.21
N ASN A 97 -3.20 -42.05 -26.80
CA ASN A 97 -1.89 -41.68 -26.26
C ASN A 97 -1.00 -41.05 -27.32
N LEU A 98 -0.30 -39.99 -26.95
CA LEU A 98 0.79 -39.40 -27.70
C LEU A 98 2.10 -39.69 -26.95
N SER A 99 3.15 -40.11 -27.62
CA SER A 99 4.48 -40.28 -27.01
C SER A 99 5.42 -39.17 -27.47
N ILE A 100 6.19 -38.60 -26.55
CA ILE A 100 7.18 -37.58 -26.87
C ILE A 100 8.45 -38.26 -27.40
N ILE A 101 8.93 -37.86 -28.58
CA ILE A 101 10.21 -38.30 -29.13
C ILE A 101 11.29 -37.33 -28.68
N VAL A 102 12.29 -37.87 -27.97
CA VAL A 102 13.42 -37.13 -27.46
C VAL A 102 14.51 -37.04 -28.52
N GLN A 103 14.28 -36.16 -29.50
CA GLN A 103 15.36 -35.59 -30.28
C GLN A 103 14.99 -34.12 -30.52
N GLN A 104 15.66 -33.24 -29.77
CA GLN A 104 15.58 -31.77 -29.88
C GLN A 104 14.32 -31.10 -29.29
N ALA A 105 14.10 -31.29 -27.98
CA ALA A 105 13.52 -30.22 -27.16
C ALA A 105 14.57 -29.10 -27.01
N ILE A 106 14.73 -28.27 -28.04
CA ILE A 106 15.55 -27.06 -27.95
C ILE A 106 14.71 -26.01 -27.22
N ALA A 107 14.81 -25.99 -25.89
CA ALA A 107 14.75 -24.81 -25.02
C ALA A 107 14.64 -25.27 -23.55
N THR A 108 15.65 -24.94 -22.75
CA THR A 108 15.61 -24.83 -21.28
C THR A 108 15.07 -26.07 -20.55
N SER A 109 15.97 -26.95 -20.12
CA SER A 109 15.68 -27.97 -19.11
C SER A 109 15.19 -27.28 -17.82
N VAL A 110 13.87 -27.19 -17.64
CA VAL A 110 13.25 -26.59 -16.46
C VAL A 110 13.21 -27.65 -15.35
N ALA A 111 14.35 -27.86 -14.69
CA ALA A 111 14.31 -28.43 -13.36
C ALA A 111 13.64 -27.41 -12.44
N THR A 112 12.49 -27.78 -11.87
CA THR A 112 11.84 -27.00 -10.81
C THR A 112 12.69 -27.14 -9.55
N LEU A 113 13.41 -26.08 -9.19
CA LEU A 113 14.21 -26.03 -7.99
C LEU A 113 13.29 -25.85 -6.78
N THR A 114 13.38 -26.78 -5.83
CA THR A 114 12.73 -26.69 -4.52
C THR A 114 13.73 -26.29 -3.43
N ARG A 115 15.02 -26.26 -3.76
CA ARG A 115 16.12 -25.87 -2.87
C ARG A 115 17.12 -24.99 -3.62
N ILE A 116 17.65 -23.99 -2.91
CA ILE A 116 18.71 -23.11 -3.39
C ILE A 116 20.05 -23.76 -3.07
N ASP A 117 20.86 -24.01 -4.09
CA ASP A 117 22.25 -24.43 -3.91
C ASP A 117 23.11 -23.23 -3.53
N THR A 118 23.47 -23.12 -2.26
CA THR A 118 24.28 -22.00 -1.75
C THR A 118 25.73 -22.02 -2.22
N ALA A 119 26.20 -23.11 -2.84
CA ALA A 119 27.50 -23.12 -3.52
C ALA A 119 27.46 -22.31 -4.83
N GLN A 120 26.32 -22.31 -5.52
CA GLN A 120 26.11 -21.50 -6.74
C GLN A 120 25.50 -20.13 -6.45
N LEU A 121 24.75 -20.02 -5.36
CA LEU A 121 24.06 -18.80 -4.93
C LEU A 121 24.42 -18.48 -3.47
N PRO A 122 25.57 -17.83 -3.22
CA PRO A 122 25.99 -17.46 -1.88
C PRO A 122 24.94 -16.62 -1.15
N VAL A 123 24.92 -16.72 0.18
CA VAL A 123 24.08 -15.87 1.03
C VAL A 123 24.37 -14.38 0.74
N GLY A 124 23.30 -13.58 0.61
CA GLY A 124 23.37 -12.18 0.21
C GLY A 124 23.19 -11.94 -1.30
N THR A 125 23.17 -12.99 -2.14
CA THR A 125 22.94 -12.84 -3.59
C THR A 125 21.52 -12.36 -3.87
N LEU A 126 21.38 -11.34 -4.73
CA LEU A 126 20.09 -10.84 -5.19
C LEU A 126 19.56 -11.71 -6.34
N LEU A 127 18.51 -12.47 -6.09
CA LEU A 127 17.73 -13.18 -7.10
C LEU A 127 16.69 -12.25 -7.72
N GLN A 128 16.60 -12.26 -9.04
CA GLN A 128 15.49 -11.66 -9.77
C GLN A 128 14.80 -12.73 -10.60
N GLY A 129 13.47 -12.72 -10.60
CA GLY A 129 12.68 -13.70 -11.31
C GLY A 129 11.29 -13.24 -11.69
N LYS A 130 10.65 -13.88 -12.66
CA LYS A 130 9.28 -13.57 -13.09
C LYS A 130 8.31 -14.64 -12.58
N VAL A 131 7.23 -14.21 -11.93
CA VAL A 131 6.19 -15.13 -11.44
C VAL A 131 5.42 -15.71 -12.62
N LEU A 132 5.44 -17.03 -12.77
CA LEU A 132 4.75 -17.78 -13.83
C LEU A 132 3.36 -18.24 -13.37
N THR A 133 3.26 -18.75 -12.15
CA THR A 133 2.01 -19.27 -11.57
C THR A 133 1.94 -18.93 -10.08
N SER A 134 0.72 -18.90 -9.53
CA SER A 134 0.45 -18.78 -8.09
C SER A 134 -0.79 -19.60 -7.78
N GLN A 135 -0.70 -20.55 -6.86
CA GLN A 135 -1.80 -21.44 -6.45
C GLN A 135 -1.96 -21.43 -4.93
N VAL A 136 -3.17 -21.65 -4.44
CA VAL A 136 -3.46 -21.78 -3.00
C VAL A 136 -3.11 -23.20 -2.56
N LEU A 137 -2.33 -23.34 -1.48
CA LEU A 137 -2.05 -24.64 -0.88
C LEU A 137 -3.28 -25.16 -0.11
N PRO A 138 -3.56 -26.48 -0.11
CA PRO A 138 -4.68 -27.05 0.61
C PRO A 138 -4.63 -26.71 2.11
N GLN A 139 -5.68 -26.09 2.63
CA GLN A 139 -5.72 -25.66 4.03
C GLN A 139 -5.98 -26.84 4.96
N MET A 140 -5.07 -27.05 5.91
CA MET A 140 -5.34 -27.86 7.09
C MET A 140 -6.06 -27.01 8.16
N PRO A 141 -7.03 -27.56 8.92
CA PRO A 141 -7.73 -26.81 9.96
C PRO A 141 -6.74 -26.22 10.97
N GLY A 142 -6.64 -24.88 11.02
CA GLY A 142 -5.80 -24.15 11.97
C GLY A 142 -4.47 -23.60 11.45
N GLN A 143 -4.15 -23.72 10.15
CA GLN A 143 -2.98 -23.06 9.53
C GLN A 143 -3.38 -21.88 8.63
N PRO A 144 -2.51 -20.84 8.52
CA PRO A 144 -2.73 -19.73 7.60
C PRO A 144 -2.71 -20.19 6.14
N THR A 145 -3.47 -19.51 5.28
CA THR A 145 -3.42 -19.70 3.83
C THR A 145 -2.01 -19.48 3.29
N ALA A 146 -1.41 -20.53 2.76
CA ALA A 146 -0.16 -20.43 2.01
C ALA A 146 -0.42 -20.50 0.51
N PHE A 147 0.42 -19.84 -0.27
CA PHE A 147 0.38 -19.81 -1.72
C PHE A 147 1.69 -20.35 -2.27
N ARG A 148 1.62 -21.31 -3.20
CA ARG A 148 2.80 -21.80 -3.93
C ARG A 148 2.89 -21.11 -5.28
N SER A 149 4.00 -20.44 -5.53
CA SER A 149 4.26 -19.70 -6.76
C SER A 149 5.50 -20.26 -7.47
N MET A 150 5.42 -20.42 -8.80
CA MET A 150 6.58 -20.79 -9.62
C MET A 150 7.21 -19.54 -10.20
N VAL A 151 8.50 -19.32 -9.97
CA VAL A 151 9.23 -18.13 -10.39
C VAL A 151 10.37 -18.50 -11.32
N SER A 152 10.38 -17.99 -12.54
CA SER A 152 11.49 -18.16 -13.47
C SER A 152 12.64 -17.23 -13.09
N LEU A 153 13.83 -17.77 -12.83
CA LEU A 153 15.01 -16.98 -12.48
C LEU A 153 15.61 -16.30 -13.72
N LEU A 154 16.02 -15.02 -13.58
CA LEU A 154 16.46 -14.17 -14.68
C LEU A 154 17.94 -13.75 -14.60
N ASN A 155 18.49 -13.55 -13.40
CA ASN A 155 19.76 -12.81 -13.19
C ASN A 155 20.86 -13.61 -12.47
N THR A 156 20.81 -14.94 -12.50
CA THR A 156 21.83 -15.77 -11.80
C THR A 156 22.35 -16.92 -12.65
N ALA A 157 23.33 -17.68 -12.12
CA ALA A 157 23.85 -18.91 -12.74
C ALA A 157 22.75 -19.95 -13.03
N LEU A 158 21.61 -19.83 -12.34
CA LEU A 158 20.41 -20.65 -12.54
C LEU A 158 19.35 -19.95 -13.42
N SER A 159 19.75 -18.95 -14.22
CA SER A 159 18.86 -18.25 -15.16
C SER A 159 18.20 -19.24 -16.12
N GLY A 160 16.88 -19.11 -16.30
CA GLY A 160 16.05 -20.06 -17.07
C GLY A 160 15.51 -21.25 -16.26
N SER A 161 16.00 -21.50 -15.04
CA SER A 161 15.35 -22.46 -14.13
C SER A 161 14.10 -21.85 -13.48
N THR A 162 13.22 -22.70 -12.95
CA THR A 162 12.06 -22.26 -12.16
C THR A 162 12.25 -22.62 -10.71
N LEU A 163 11.94 -21.69 -9.81
CA LEU A 163 12.01 -21.85 -8.37
C LEU A 163 10.59 -21.92 -7.82
N SER A 164 10.28 -22.96 -7.04
CA SER A 164 9.02 -23.04 -6.29
C SER A 164 9.14 -22.27 -4.99
N ILE A 165 8.29 -21.28 -4.78
CA ILE A 165 8.30 -20.40 -3.60
C ILE A 165 6.94 -20.47 -2.90
N ASP A 166 6.95 -20.74 -1.61
CA ASP A 166 5.74 -20.69 -0.77
C ASP A 166 5.69 -19.30 -0.08
N SER A 167 4.54 -18.62 -0.18
CA SER A 167 4.33 -17.27 0.36
C SER A 167 3.00 -17.15 1.12
N PRO A 168 2.90 -16.30 2.15
CA PRO A 168 1.66 -16.09 2.89
C PRO A 168 0.63 -15.25 2.10
N THR A 169 1.09 -14.51 1.09
CA THR A 169 0.26 -13.69 0.19
C THR A 169 0.37 -14.17 -1.25
N PRO A 170 -0.70 -14.07 -2.05
CA PRO A 170 -0.66 -14.47 -3.45
C PRO A 170 0.28 -13.56 -4.25
N LEU A 171 1.21 -14.14 -5.01
CA LEU A 171 2.07 -13.40 -5.92
C LEU A 171 1.37 -13.21 -7.27
N ARG A 172 1.34 -11.97 -7.77
CA ARG A 172 0.69 -11.68 -9.06
C ARG A 172 1.50 -12.28 -10.22
N ILE A 173 0.83 -13.05 -11.07
CA ILE A 173 1.42 -13.64 -12.27
C ILE A 173 1.98 -12.52 -13.17
N GLY A 174 3.19 -12.73 -13.69
CA GLY A 174 3.88 -11.79 -14.56
C GLY A 174 4.69 -10.71 -13.84
N THR A 175 4.61 -10.61 -12.51
CA THR A 175 5.42 -9.66 -11.73
C THR A 175 6.88 -10.07 -11.66
N LEU A 176 7.78 -9.07 -11.66
CA LEU A 176 9.21 -9.27 -11.39
C LEU A 176 9.43 -9.28 -9.88
N LEU A 177 9.82 -10.43 -9.37
CA LEU A 177 10.23 -10.66 -7.99
C LEU A 177 11.72 -10.33 -7.85
N SER A 178 12.08 -9.64 -6.77
CA SER A 178 13.48 -9.53 -6.33
C SER A 178 13.58 -10.01 -4.90
N ALA A 179 14.53 -10.89 -4.62
CA ALA A 179 14.72 -11.46 -3.29
C ALA A 179 16.20 -11.70 -3.02
N MET A 180 16.61 -11.58 -1.77
CA MET A 180 17.97 -11.86 -1.33
C MET A 180 18.02 -13.27 -0.75
N VAL A 181 19.00 -14.07 -1.17
CA VAL A 181 19.25 -15.39 -0.59
C VAL A 181 19.70 -15.21 0.85
N GLN A 182 18.94 -15.76 1.79
CA GLN A 182 19.38 -15.85 3.19
C GLN A 182 20.04 -17.19 3.42
N ASP A 183 19.36 -18.29 3.07
CA ASP A 183 19.86 -19.64 3.29
C ASP A 183 19.47 -20.57 2.10
N THR A 184 19.77 -21.87 2.20
CA THR A 184 19.42 -22.86 1.15
C THR A 184 17.90 -23.00 0.90
N GLN A 185 17.05 -22.46 1.76
CA GLN A 185 15.59 -22.59 1.69
C GLN A 185 14.83 -21.28 1.96
N THR A 186 15.53 -20.19 2.24
CA THR A 186 14.90 -18.92 2.65
C THR A 186 15.33 -17.79 1.73
N LEU A 187 14.32 -17.01 1.32
CA LEU A 187 14.49 -15.83 0.48
C LEU A 187 13.86 -14.65 1.19
N LYS A 188 14.65 -13.60 1.42
CA LYS A 188 14.13 -12.32 1.90
C LYS A 188 13.69 -11.50 0.70
N PHE A 189 12.39 -11.30 0.53
CA PHE A 189 11.88 -10.46 -0.54
C PHE A 189 12.42 -9.02 -0.40
N VAL A 190 12.96 -8.49 -1.50
CA VAL A 190 13.45 -7.12 -1.61
C VAL A 190 12.51 -6.39 -2.57
N PRO A 191 11.54 -5.61 -2.07
CA PRO A 191 10.61 -4.89 -2.93
C PRO A 191 11.36 -3.77 -3.67
N LEU A 192 11.78 -4.03 -4.92
CA LEU A 192 12.39 -2.99 -5.76
C LEU A 192 11.36 -1.96 -6.23
N SER A 193 10.12 -2.40 -6.48
CA SER A 193 8.99 -1.50 -6.81
C SER A 193 8.76 -0.47 -5.72
N ASN A 194 8.89 -0.84 -4.43
CA ASN A 194 8.70 0.09 -3.33
C ASN A 194 9.65 1.28 -3.39
N ARG A 195 10.89 1.15 -3.89
CA ARG A 195 11.79 2.31 -3.98
C ARG A 195 11.36 3.30 -5.06
N GLN A 196 10.93 2.81 -6.23
CA GLN A 196 10.42 3.69 -7.28
C GLN A 196 9.10 4.35 -6.87
N GLU A 197 8.23 3.59 -6.20
CA GLU A 197 6.98 4.10 -5.63
C GLU A 197 7.24 5.12 -4.53
N GLN A 198 8.17 4.86 -3.61
CA GLN A 198 8.59 5.82 -2.57
C GLN A 198 9.17 7.10 -3.17
N LEU A 199 9.99 7.00 -4.22
CA LEU A 199 10.51 8.18 -4.92
C LEU A 199 9.39 8.97 -5.60
N ALA A 200 8.43 8.29 -6.23
CA ALA A 200 7.27 8.93 -6.85
C ALA A 200 6.37 9.61 -5.80
N VAL A 201 6.14 8.96 -4.64
CA VAL A 201 5.41 9.54 -3.50
C VAL A 201 6.14 10.78 -2.99
N THR A 202 7.46 10.71 -2.81
CA THR A 202 8.28 11.83 -2.33
C THR A 202 8.23 13.02 -3.29
N GLN A 203 8.37 12.79 -4.60
CA GLN A 203 8.26 13.83 -5.62
C GLN A 203 6.87 14.48 -5.61
N GLN A 204 5.82 13.68 -5.50
CA GLN A 204 4.46 14.18 -5.45
C GLN A 204 4.18 14.92 -4.14
N LEU A 205 4.75 14.48 -3.01
CA LEU A 205 4.60 15.15 -1.73
C LEU A 205 5.17 16.57 -1.81
N VAL A 206 6.37 16.74 -2.37
CA VAL A 206 6.97 18.06 -2.55
C VAL A 206 6.09 18.96 -3.44
N SER A 207 5.53 18.40 -4.52
CA SER A 207 4.64 19.15 -5.42
C SER A 207 3.35 19.59 -4.72
N GLN A 208 2.71 18.70 -3.94
CA GLN A 208 1.48 18.99 -3.20
C GLN A 208 1.73 19.97 -2.05
N GLN A 209 2.83 19.81 -1.30
CA GLN A 209 3.21 20.72 -0.23
C GLN A 209 3.54 22.12 -0.76
N SER A 210 4.02 22.25 -2.00
CA SER A 210 4.21 23.54 -2.64
C SER A 210 2.91 24.24 -3.04
N ARG A 211 1.80 23.50 -3.19
CA ARG A 211 0.48 24.00 -3.63
C ARG A 211 -0.54 24.09 -2.51
N GLN A 212 -0.28 23.46 -1.37
CA GLN A 212 -1.21 23.42 -0.26
C GLN A 212 -1.50 24.82 0.30
N GLY A 213 -2.75 25.01 0.73
CA GLY A 213 -3.23 26.21 1.41
C GLY A 213 -4.00 25.84 2.66
N SER A 214 -4.04 26.73 3.65
CA SER A 214 -4.84 26.57 4.87
C SER A 214 -6.32 26.31 4.56
N LEU A 215 -6.94 25.33 5.26
CA LEU A 215 -8.39 25.12 5.17
C LEU A 215 -9.18 26.32 5.70
N ASP A 216 -8.66 27.00 6.73
CA ASP A 216 -9.29 28.18 7.32
C ASP A 216 -9.60 29.26 6.27
N GLY A 217 -8.60 29.65 5.45
CA GLY A 217 -8.79 30.65 4.40
C GLY A 217 -9.89 30.29 3.39
N LEU A 218 -10.01 29.01 2.99
CA LEU A 218 -11.12 28.56 2.15
C LEU A 218 -12.44 28.76 2.88
N ILE A 219 -12.52 28.32 4.14
CA ILE A 219 -13.80 28.31 4.84
C ILE A 219 -14.25 29.74 5.18
N GLN A 220 -13.32 30.63 5.54
CA GLN A 220 -13.59 32.07 5.69
C GLN A 220 -14.10 32.69 4.39
N ALA A 221 -13.49 32.35 3.24
CA ALA A 221 -13.99 32.82 1.95
C ALA A 221 -15.41 32.29 1.66
N LEU A 222 -15.71 31.05 2.02
CA LEU A 222 -17.04 30.45 1.86
C LEU A 222 -18.10 31.09 2.77
N GLN A 223 -17.75 31.46 4.00
CA GLN A 223 -18.66 32.14 4.92
C GLN A 223 -18.99 33.56 4.48
N ASN A 224 -18.04 34.24 3.84
CA ASN A 224 -18.18 35.62 3.37
C ASN A 224 -18.69 35.73 1.92
N LEU A 225 -19.14 34.63 1.32
CA LEU A 225 -19.69 34.63 -0.03
C LEU A 225 -20.89 35.59 -0.13
N PRO A 226 -20.87 36.57 -1.05
CA PRO A 226 -21.99 37.47 -1.27
C PRO A 226 -23.24 36.66 -1.64
N THR A 227 -24.40 36.96 -1.05
CA THR A 227 -25.67 36.37 -1.50
C THR A 227 -26.05 36.94 -2.87
N PRO A 228 -26.00 36.14 -3.96
CA PRO A 228 -26.41 36.63 -5.27
C PRO A 228 -27.95 36.74 -5.34
N PRO A 229 -28.48 37.54 -6.28
CA PRO A 229 -29.92 37.60 -6.52
C PRO A 229 -30.46 36.21 -6.91
N SER A 230 -31.60 35.83 -6.34
CA SER A 230 -32.20 34.48 -6.34
C SER A 230 -32.63 33.91 -7.71
N SER A 231 -32.24 34.54 -8.81
CA SER A 231 -32.65 34.17 -10.18
C SER A 231 -31.70 33.20 -10.89
N ASP A 232 -30.48 32.95 -10.39
CA ASP A 232 -29.51 32.06 -11.06
C ASP A 232 -29.51 30.64 -10.46
N PRO A 233 -29.89 29.59 -11.21
CA PRO A 233 -29.94 28.21 -10.70
C PRO A 233 -28.56 27.67 -10.29
N THR A 234 -27.48 28.09 -10.96
CA THR A 234 -26.10 27.73 -10.62
C THR A 234 -25.66 28.24 -9.24
N SER A 235 -26.21 29.38 -8.81
CA SER A 235 -25.95 29.94 -7.49
C SER A 235 -26.60 29.13 -6.36
N ASN A 236 -27.75 28.50 -6.62
CA ASN A 236 -28.44 27.66 -5.64
C ASN A 236 -27.71 26.34 -5.41
N ASP A 237 -27.19 25.71 -6.48
CA ASP A 237 -26.42 24.46 -6.37
C ASP A 237 -25.09 24.68 -5.66
N LEU A 238 -24.40 25.80 -5.95
CA LEU A 238 -23.19 26.20 -5.24
C LEU A 238 -23.49 26.42 -3.76
N ARG A 239 -24.56 27.15 -3.43
CA ARG A 239 -24.97 27.40 -2.05
C ARG A 239 -25.26 26.09 -1.31
N ALA A 240 -25.99 25.17 -1.93
CA ALA A 240 -26.26 23.86 -1.33
C ALA A 240 -24.97 23.07 -1.07
N ALA A 241 -23.98 23.14 -1.97
CA ALA A 241 -22.68 22.51 -1.77
C ALA A 241 -21.90 23.16 -0.60
N VAL A 242 -21.92 24.49 -0.49
CA VAL A 242 -21.28 25.24 0.60
C VAL A 242 -21.94 24.94 1.94
N GLU A 243 -23.27 25.01 2.01
CA GLU A 243 -24.04 24.70 3.23
C GLU A 243 -23.77 23.27 3.69
N LYS A 244 -23.70 22.31 2.75
CA LYS A 244 -23.37 20.93 3.07
C LYS A 244 -21.94 20.76 3.61
N LEU A 245 -20.95 21.39 2.97
CA LEU A 245 -19.56 21.34 3.41
C LEU A 245 -19.42 21.94 4.83
N LEU A 246 -20.01 23.11 5.05
CA LEU A 246 -20.00 23.79 6.33
C LEU A 246 -20.74 22.97 7.41
N ALA A 247 -21.93 22.45 7.11
CA ALA A 247 -22.71 21.63 8.04
C ALA A 247 -22.01 20.30 8.41
N GLY A 248 -21.11 19.80 7.56
CA GLY A 248 -20.30 18.62 7.82
C GLY A 248 -19.15 18.83 8.80
N LEU A 249 -18.83 20.07 9.19
CA LEU A 249 -17.76 20.39 10.12
C LEU A 249 -18.16 20.04 11.57
N PRO A 250 -17.40 19.17 12.26
CA PRO A 250 -17.70 18.84 13.65
C PRO A 250 -17.43 20.03 14.56
N ASP A 251 -18.18 20.12 15.66
CA ASP A 251 -17.89 21.06 16.74
C ASP A 251 -16.96 20.45 17.81
N VAL A 252 -16.44 21.28 18.71
CA VAL A 252 -15.55 20.83 19.81
C VAL A 252 -16.21 19.79 20.71
N GLN A 253 -17.53 19.90 20.97
CA GLN A 253 -18.25 18.96 21.82
C GLN A 253 -18.38 17.58 21.14
N GLN A 254 -18.65 17.54 19.83
CA GLN A 254 -18.72 16.32 19.05
C GLN A 254 -17.35 15.62 19.03
N LEU A 255 -16.27 16.36 18.84
CA LEU A 255 -14.90 15.80 18.88
C LEU A 255 -14.48 15.33 20.27
N SER A 256 -15.09 15.84 21.34
CA SER A 256 -14.84 15.35 22.70
C SER A 256 -15.46 13.97 22.99
N THR A 257 -16.33 13.47 22.10
CA THR A 257 -16.94 12.14 22.26
C THR A 257 -16.23 11.09 21.40
N PRO A 258 -16.05 9.84 21.89
CA PRO A 258 -15.41 8.78 21.09
C PRO A 258 -16.11 8.53 19.75
N LYS A 259 -17.45 8.58 19.74
CA LYS A 259 -18.26 8.38 18.54
C LYS A 259 -18.10 9.52 17.54
N GLY A 260 -18.12 10.77 18.01
CA GLY A 260 -17.96 11.95 17.14
C GLY A 260 -16.55 12.03 16.57
N LEU A 261 -15.51 11.75 17.36
CA LEU A 261 -14.13 11.66 16.87
C LEU A 261 -13.98 10.55 15.83
N ALA A 262 -14.53 9.35 16.08
CA ALA A 262 -14.47 8.25 15.12
C ALA A 262 -15.16 8.61 13.78
N GLN A 263 -16.30 9.31 13.83
CA GLN A 263 -16.98 9.80 12.63
C GLN A 263 -16.16 10.88 11.90
N ALA A 264 -15.58 11.83 12.62
CA ALA A 264 -14.74 12.87 12.04
C ALA A 264 -13.48 12.28 11.37
N LEU A 265 -12.84 11.30 12.00
CA LEU A 265 -11.71 10.56 11.42
C LEU A 265 -12.12 9.81 10.15
N ALA A 266 -13.24 9.09 10.20
CA ALA A 266 -13.76 8.35 9.06
C ALA A 266 -14.11 9.26 7.87
N ASN A 267 -14.58 10.48 8.13
CA ASN A 267 -15.05 11.44 7.11
C ASN A 267 -14.03 12.55 6.80
N SER A 268 -12.81 12.46 7.32
CA SER A 268 -11.71 13.41 7.09
C SER A 268 -11.24 13.50 5.65
N GLY A 269 -11.69 12.57 4.79
CA GLY A 269 -11.26 12.43 3.40
C GLY A 269 -9.97 11.63 3.19
N LEU A 270 -9.30 11.20 4.26
CA LEU A 270 -8.18 10.26 4.19
C LEU A 270 -8.60 8.89 3.59
N PHE A 271 -9.83 8.45 3.87
CA PHE A 271 -10.33 7.10 3.53
C PHE A 271 -11.24 7.05 2.31
N LEU A 272 -11.48 8.17 1.61
CA LEU A 272 -12.46 8.24 0.53
C LEU A 272 -12.16 7.24 -0.60
N GLU A 273 -10.90 7.15 -1.04
CA GLU A 273 -10.50 6.26 -2.13
C GLU A 273 -10.64 4.79 -1.77
N ALA A 274 -10.31 4.43 -0.53
CA ALA A 274 -10.48 3.06 -0.06
C ALA A 274 -11.97 2.69 -0.03
N LYS A 275 -12.85 3.61 0.41
CA LYS A 275 -14.31 3.43 0.37
C LYS A 275 -14.84 3.27 -1.06
N LEU A 276 -14.34 4.08 -1.99
CA LEU A 276 -14.72 4.02 -3.41
C LEU A 276 -14.24 2.73 -4.09
N LEU A 277 -13.05 2.24 -3.73
CA LEU A 277 -12.51 0.99 -4.25
C LEU A 277 -13.26 -0.25 -3.74
N ALA A 278 -13.70 -0.21 -2.47
CA ALA A 278 -14.31 -1.36 -1.82
C ALA A 278 -15.74 -1.66 -2.30
N ALA A 279 -16.46 -0.69 -2.85
CA ALA A 279 -17.88 -0.83 -3.22
C ALA A 279 -18.12 -0.48 -4.71
N PRO A 280 -18.78 -1.35 -5.50
CA PRO A 280 -19.13 -1.06 -6.89
C PRO A 280 -20.15 0.09 -7.07
N ASN A 281 -20.96 0.35 -6.04
CA ASN A 281 -21.92 1.46 -5.95
C ASN A 281 -21.97 1.98 -4.50
N PRO A 282 -20.96 2.75 -4.04
CA PRO A 282 -20.95 3.25 -2.68
C PRO A 282 -22.06 4.28 -2.51
N THR A 283 -22.95 4.08 -1.54
CA THR A 283 -23.68 5.20 -0.95
C THR A 283 -22.63 6.06 -0.25
N LEU A 284 -22.23 7.14 -0.93
CA LEU A 284 -21.20 8.05 -0.45
C LEU A 284 -21.69 8.75 0.81
N ALA A 285 -21.25 8.24 1.97
CA ALA A 285 -21.31 8.97 3.22
C ALA A 285 -20.66 10.36 3.05
N PRO A 286 -21.13 11.39 3.79
CA PRO A 286 -20.50 12.70 3.76
C PRO A 286 -19.02 12.56 4.10
N ASP A 287 -18.17 13.16 3.29
CA ASP A 287 -16.72 13.04 3.37
C ASP A 287 -16.11 14.34 2.87
N MET A 288 -15.16 14.89 3.64
CA MET A 288 -14.58 16.21 3.38
C MET A 288 -13.99 16.32 1.98
N LYS A 289 -13.23 15.30 1.54
CA LYS A 289 -12.63 15.29 0.20
C LYS A 289 -13.71 15.23 -0.87
N GLY A 290 -14.74 14.42 -0.64
CA GLY A 290 -15.88 14.29 -1.56
C GLY A 290 -16.65 15.60 -1.71
N ASP A 291 -16.89 16.30 -0.61
CA ASP A 291 -17.62 17.56 -0.60
C ASP A 291 -16.77 18.72 -1.19
N LEU A 292 -15.46 18.74 -0.94
CA LEU A 292 -14.52 19.67 -1.62
C LEU A 292 -14.48 19.45 -3.14
N LEU A 293 -14.44 18.20 -3.61
CA LEU A 293 -14.44 17.90 -5.04
C LEU A 293 -15.76 18.28 -5.70
N LYS A 294 -16.89 18.11 -5.01
CA LYS A 294 -18.21 18.59 -5.47
C LYS A 294 -18.25 20.11 -5.53
N LEU A 295 -17.71 20.80 -4.52
CA LEU A 295 -17.59 22.26 -4.53
C LEU A 295 -16.80 22.73 -5.77
N ILE A 296 -15.62 22.15 -6.01
CA ILE A 296 -14.80 22.45 -7.21
C ILE A 296 -15.61 22.23 -8.51
N ALA A 297 -16.35 21.12 -8.58
CA ALA A 297 -17.19 20.83 -9.74
C ALA A 297 -18.30 21.87 -9.96
N GLN A 298 -18.85 22.48 -8.89
CA GLN A 298 -19.86 23.55 -8.99
C GLN A 298 -19.27 24.93 -9.31
N LEU A 299 -18.00 25.17 -8.96
CA LEU A 299 -17.31 26.43 -9.26
C LEU A 299 -16.82 26.51 -10.71
N THR A 300 -16.51 25.36 -11.32
CA THR A 300 -15.92 25.26 -12.67
C THR A 300 -16.80 25.88 -13.78
N PRO A 301 -18.14 25.65 -13.83
CA PRO A 301 -19.01 26.20 -14.87
C PRO A 301 -19.23 27.71 -14.78
N GLY A 302 -18.99 28.32 -13.61
CA GLY A 302 -19.18 29.76 -13.39
C GLY A 302 -18.01 30.63 -13.86
N LEU A 303 -16.94 30.02 -14.38
CA LEU A 303 -15.73 30.71 -14.81
C LEU A 303 -15.81 31.08 -16.30
N PRO A 304 -15.31 32.27 -16.70
CA PRO A 304 -15.23 32.63 -18.11
C PRO A 304 -14.32 31.66 -18.88
N ALA A 305 -14.70 31.33 -20.13
CA ALA A 305 -14.03 30.30 -20.94
C ALA A 305 -12.53 30.54 -21.24
N ASN A 306 -12.01 31.73 -20.91
CA ASN A 306 -10.62 32.13 -21.13
C ASN A 306 -9.71 31.97 -19.90
N THR A 307 -10.20 31.45 -18.77
CA THR A 307 -9.37 31.30 -17.58
C THR A 307 -8.46 30.07 -17.70
N ASN A 308 -7.14 30.29 -17.73
CA ASN A 308 -6.10 29.24 -17.71
C ASN A 308 -6.23 28.27 -16.51
N LEU A 309 -7.01 28.61 -15.47
CA LEU A 309 -7.33 27.73 -14.34
C LEU A 309 -8.18 26.52 -14.74
N ASN A 310 -9.12 26.65 -15.68
CA ASN A 310 -9.89 25.51 -16.17
C ASN A 310 -8.97 24.49 -16.85
N ALA A 311 -7.97 24.98 -17.60
CA ALA A 311 -6.92 24.13 -18.16
C ALA A 311 -6.00 23.53 -17.10
N LEU A 312 -5.67 24.25 -16.00
CA LEU A 312 -4.88 23.72 -14.89
C LEU A 312 -5.62 22.67 -14.05
N ILE A 313 -6.93 22.83 -13.86
CA ILE A 313 -7.77 21.89 -13.11
C ILE A 313 -8.11 20.68 -13.96
N ALA A 314 -8.48 20.89 -15.23
CA ALA A 314 -8.60 19.81 -16.21
C ALA A 314 -7.27 19.09 -16.40
N ALA A 315 -6.13 19.80 -16.43
CA ALA A 315 -4.82 19.17 -16.46
C ALA A 315 -4.53 18.40 -15.17
N ASN A 316 -4.95 18.86 -13.99
CA ASN A 316 -4.79 18.09 -12.75
C ASN A 316 -5.65 16.82 -12.73
N THR A 317 -6.90 16.87 -13.19
CA THR A 317 -7.77 15.68 -13.27
C THR A 317 -7.31 14.72 -14.35
N LEU A 318 -6.89 15.23 -15.52
CA LEU A 318 -6.33 14.43 -16.60
C LEU A 318 -4.96 13.84 -16.22
N MET A 319 -4.12 14.58 -15.49
CA MET A 319 -2.81 14.14 -15.00
C MET A 319 -2.94 13.12 -13.87
N GLN A 320 -3.99 13.18 -13.04
CA GLN A 320 -4.35 12.11 -12.11
C GLN A 320 -4.78 10.83 -12.84
N ALA A 321 -5.39 10.95 -14.03
CA ALA A 321 -5.80 9.84 -14.88
C ALA A 321 -4.69 9.27 -15.80
N MET A 322 -3.52 9.91 -15.90
CA MET A 322 -2.42 9.44 -16.77
C MET A 322 -1.54 8.36 -16.10
N PRO A 323 -1.04 7.36 -16.85
CA PRO A 323 -0.07 6.38 -16.35
C PRO A 323 1.17 7.02 -15.74
N SER A 324 1.66 6.48 -14.62
CA SER A 324 2.76 7.00 -13.80
C SER A 324 4.08 7.22 -14.57
N PHE A 325 4.32 6.49 -15.66
CA PHE A 325 5.48 6.65 -16.55
C PHE A 325 5.50 7.97 -17.32
N VAL A 326 4.33 8.53 -17.72
CA VAL A 326 4.27 9.79 -18.47
C VAL A 326 4.46 10.99 -17.54
N ARG A 327 4.07 10.86 -16.27
CA ARG A 327 4.26 11.88 -15.23
C ARG A 327 5.74 12.05 -14.83
N SER A 328 6.51 10.97 -14.74
CA SER A 328 7.93 11.05 -14.36
C SER A 328 8.78 11.71 -15.44
N ALA A 329 8.47 11.48 -16.72
CA ALA A 329 9.20 12.07 -17.85
C ALA A 329 9.02 13.60 -17.96
N LEU A 330 7.81 14.11 -17.67
CA LEU A 330 7.53 15.56 -17.69
C LEU A 330 8.05 16.31 -16.45
N GLY A 331 8.23 15.61 -15.32
CA GLY A 331 8.81 16.18 -14.09
C GLY A 331 10.33 16.31 -14.10
N MET A 332 11.06 15.51 -14.90
CA MET A 332 12.53 15.51 -14.93
C MET A 332 13.16 16.70 -15.66
N LEU A 333 12.42 17.46 -16.46
CA LEU A 333 12.97 18.58 -17.24
C LEU A 333 13.00 19.92 -16.48
N GLY A 334 12.45 20.00 -15.27
CA GLY A 334 12.16 21.30 -14.63
C GLY A 334 12.68 21.53 -13.22
N GLN A 335 13.25 20.57 -12.50
CA GLN A 335 13.58 20.77 -11.08
C GLN A 335 14.94 20.20 -10.70
N VAL A 336 15.87 21.11 -10.39
CA VAL A 336 17.09 20.82 -9.64
C VAL A 336 16.65 20.41 -8.23
N SER A 337 16.73 19.11 -7.93
CA SER A 337 16.29 18.53 -6.65
C SER A 337 16.95 19.21 -5.45
N ALA A 338 16.17 19.95 -4.67
CA ALA A 338 16.45 20.12 -3.25
C ALA A 338 16.30 18.75 -2.57
N LYS A 339 17.28 18.38 -1.75
CA LYS A 339 17.25 17.15 -0.94
C LYS A 339 15.93 17.12 -0.15
N PRO A 340 15.13 16.04 -0.20
CA PRO A 340 13.86 15.99 0.53
C PRO A 340 14.15 16.13 2.02
N LEU A 341 13.61 17.18 2.64
CA LEU A 341 13.59 17.33 4.10
C LEU A 341 12.60 16.30 4.66
N PRO A 342 12.87 15.66 5.81
CA PRO A 342 11.88 14.82 6.47
C PRO A 342 10.59 15.61 6.71
N THR A 343 9.46 14.95 6.45
CA THR A 343 8.12 15.51 6.63
C THR A 343 7.91 15.85 8.11
N SER A 344 7.88 17.14 8.44
CA SER A 344 7.66 17.60 9.81
C SER A 344 6.17 17.61 10.16
N PHE A 345 5.85 17.31 11.42
CA PHE A 345 4.54 17.53 12.01
C PHE A 345 4.63 18.69 13.01
N PRO A 346 3.65 19.62 13.06
CA PRO A 346 2.55 19.79 12.12
C PRO A 346 2.99 20.22 10.71
N LEU A 347 2.12 20.05 9.71
CA LEU A 347 2.32 20.67 8.40
C LEU A 347 2.15 22.19 8.54
N PRO A 348 3.07 22.99 7.97
CA PRO A 348 2.98 24.44 8.05
C PRO A 348 1.73 24.95 7.33
N GLU A 349 1.09 25.95 7.93
CA GLU A 349 0.02 26.68 7.27
C GLU A 349 0.62 27.67 6.28
N ARG A 350 0.07 27.66 5.06
CA ARG A 350 0.37 28.65 4.05
C ARG A 350 -0.93 29.33 3.69
N HIS A 351 -1.03 30.60 4.03
CA HIS A 351 -2.13 31.44 3.60
C HIS A 351 -1.87 31.83 2.14
N LEU A 352 -2.76 31.43 1.25
CA LEU A 352 -2.76 31.92 -0.13
C LEU A 352 -3.43 33.30 -0.13
N GLN A 353 -2.64 34.36 -0.34
CA GLN A 353 -3.18 35.70 -0.52
C GLN A 353 -3.88 35.81 -1.89
N SER A 354 -5.00 36.51 -1.92
CA SER A 354 -5.65 36.93 -3.16
C SER A 354 -4.69 37.80 -3.97
N GLN A 355 -4.63 37.57 -5.28
CA GLN A 355 -3.89 38.46 -6.18
C GLN A 355 -4.81 39.59 -6.65
N ASP A 356 -4.25 40.80 -6.76
CA ASP A 356 -4.99 41.95 -7.29
C ASP A 356 -5.53 41.63 -8.70
N GLY A 357 -6.86 41.70 -8.86
CA GLY A 357 -7.56 41.44 -10.11
C GLY A 357 -8.10 40.01 -10.29
N GLU A 358 -7.94 39.11 -9.32
CA GLU A 358 -8.61 37.81 -9.31
C GLU A 358 -10.11 37.97 -8.98
N GLY A 359 -11.00 37.40 -9.78
CA GLY A 359 -12.43 37.38 -9.47
C GLY A 359 -12.71 36.50 -8.24
N ASP A 360 -13.71 36.86 -7.43
CA ASP A 360 -14.05 36.14 -6.18
C ASP A 360 -14.19 34.62 -6.37
N LEU A 361 -14.75 34.19 -7.51
CA LEU A 361 -14.91 32.77 -7.86
C LEU A 361 -13.59 32.08 -8.22
N GLU A 362 -12.69 32.77 -8.93
CA GLU A 362 -11.36 32.26 -9.29
C GLU A 362 -10.50 32.08 -8.03
N HIS A 363 -10.57 33.05 -7.12
CA HIS A 363 -9.89 32.98 -5.83
C HIS A 363 -10.39 31.81 -4.98
N LEU A 364 -11.70 31.63 -4.88
CA LEU A 364 -12.31 30.53 -4.14
C LEU A 364 -11.95 29.17 -4.75
N LEU A 365 -11.93 29.05 -6.08
CA LEU A 365 -11.48 27.84 -6.76
C LEU A 365 -10.00 27.52 -6.45
N ARG A 366 -9.14 28.54 -6.41
CA ARG A 366 -7.73 28.39 -6.04
C ARG A 366 -7.58 27.90 -4.60
N LEU A 367 -8.36 28.47 -3.66
CA LEU A 367 -8.40 28.03 -2.27
C LEU A 367 -8.92 26.58 -2.14
N ALA A 368 -9.95 26.21 -2.90
CA ALA A 368 -10.48 24.85 -2.91
C ALA A 368 -9.47 23.83 -3.47
N ALA A 369 -8.77 24.18 -4.55
CA ALA A 369 -7.69 23.35 -5.09
C ALA A 369 -6.50 23.22 -4.10
N ALA A 370 -6.18 24.30 -3.38
CA ALA A 370 -5.15 24.31 -2.36
C ALA A 370 -5.53 23.48 -1.12
N ALA A 371 -6.80 23.48 -0.72
CA ALA A 371 -7.36 22.62 0.32
C ALA A 371 -7.26 21.13 -0.05
N VAL A 372 -7.59 20.77 -1.30
CA VAL A 372 -7.38 19.41 -1.81
C VAL A 372 -5.90 19.03 -1.79
N SER A 373 -5.01 19.95 -2.18
CA SER A 373 -3.56 19.74 -2.14
C SER A 373 -3.05 19.53 -0.71
N ARG A 374 -3.63 20.21 0.28
CA ARG A 374 -3.33 20.00 1.72
C ARG A 374 -3.73 18.60 2.17
N LEU A 375 -4.95 18.17 1.84
CA LEU A 375 -5.41 16.80 2.14
C LEU A 375 -4.52 15.74 1.49
N GLN A 376 -4.15 15.93 0.22
CA GLN A 376 -3.24 15.03 -0.48
C GLN A 376 -1.84 15.02 0.15
N SER A 377 -1.35 16.15 0.65
CA SER A 377 -0.07 16.23 1.37
C SER A 377 -0.10 15.37 2.63
N HIS A 378 -1.20 15.39 3.39
CA HIS A 378 -1.40 14.49 4.52
C HIS A 378 -1.45 13.01 4.11
N GLN A 379 -2.19 12.67 3.04
CA GLN A 379 -2.25 11.30 2.50
C GLN A 379 -0.87 10.78 2.08
N LEU A 380 -0.09 11.59 1.37
CA LEU A 380 1.25 11.22 0.89
C LEU A 380 2.26 11.14 2.03
N SER A 381 2.19 12.05 3.01
CA SER A 381 3.03 12.01 4.23
C SER A 381 2.78 10.75 5.04
N SER A 382 1.50 10.34 5.17
CA SER A 382 1.11 9.08 5.81
C SER A 382 1.74 7.86 5.13
N LEU A 383 1.71 7.84 3.79
CA LEU A 383 2.28 6.76 2.99
C LEU A 383 3.80 6.72 3.05
N GLU A 384 4.46 7.88 3.05
CA GLU A 384 5.93 7.99 3.13
C GLU A 384 6.45 7.48 4.47
N GLN A 385 5.78 7.81 5.57
CA GLN A 385 6.15 7.38 6.92
C GLN A 385 5.67 5.96 7.28
N THR A 386 4.87 5.31 6.42
CA THR A 386 4.40 3.94 6.62
C THR A 386 5.40 2.96 6.02
N GLY A 387 5.84 1.99 6.82
CA GLY A 387 6.81 1.02 6.34
C GLY A 387 7.36 0.12 7.43
N VAL A 388 8.43 -0.57 7.09
CA VAL A 388 9.19 -1.40 8.03
C VAL A 388 10.30 -0.54 8.60
N THR A 389 10.31 -0.37 9.92
CA THR A 389 11.41 0.29 10.64
C THR A 389 12.69 -0.52 10.50
N ASP A 390 13.85 0.10 10.76
CA ASP A 390 15.15 -0.61 10.72
C ASP A 390 15.21 -1.83 11.65
N ASP A 391 14.36 -1.88 12.69
CA ASP A 391 14.23 -3.01 13.63
C ASP A 391 13.34 -4.14 13.13
N GLY A 392 12.78 -4.03 11.92
CA GLY A 392 11.86 -5.01 11.36
C GLY A 392 10.45 -4.94 11.92
N ARG A 393 10.09 -3.86 12.64
CA ARG A 393 8.72 -3.62 13.12
C ARG A 393 7.90 -2.90 12.06
N LEU A 394 6.62 -3.24 11.97
CA LEU A 394 5.70 -2.58 11.05
C LEU A 394 5.21 -1.28 11.69
N LEU A 395 5.48 -0.16 11.04
CA LEU A 395 4.99 1.17 11.44
C LEU A 395 3.92 1.61 10.44
N SER A 396 2.69 1.78 10.92
CA SER A 396 1.60 2.38 10.15
C SER A 396 1.36 3.80 10.64
N THR A 397 1.44 4.78 9.74
CA THR A 397 1.23 6.19 10.06
C THR A 397 0.00 6.72 9.32
N TRP A 398 -0.90 7.39 10.05
CA TRP A 398 -2.03 8.13 9.50
C TRP A 398 -1.94 9.58 9.94
N GLN A 399 -1.76 10.48 9.00
CA GLN A 399 -1.74 11.91 9.20
C GLN A 399 -2.93 12.53 8.48
N LEU A 400 -3.65 13.42 9.14
CA LEU A 400 -4.85 14.06 8.62
C LEU A 400 -5.12 15.40 9.34
N GLU A 401 -6.07 16.15 8.81
CA GLU A 401 -6.55 17.41 9.40
C GLU A 401 -8.08 17.39 9.48
N ILE A 402 -8.61 17.78 10.64
CA ILE A 402 -10.04 17.90 10.92
C ILE A 402 -10.34 19.37 11.18
N PRO A 403 -10.97 20.10 10.25
CA PRO A 403 -11.45 21.44 10.54
C PRO A 403 -12.61 21.35 11.53
N MET A 404 -12.44 21.94 12.71
CA MET A 404 -13.42 21.93 13.78
C MET A 404 -13.98 23.32 14.05
N ARG A 405 -15.29 23.41 14.29
CA ARG A 405 -15.95 24.66 14.65
C ARG A 405 -15.74 24.97 16.12
N ASN A 406 -15.18 26.14 16.40
CA ASN A 406 -15.06 26.71 17.73
C ASN A 406 -15.75 28.07 17.76
N LEU A 407 -17.01 28.10 18.23
CA LEU A 407 -17.86 29.29 18.19
C LEU A 407 -18.05 29.82 16.75
N GLN A 408 -17.44 30.96 16.41
CA GLN A 408 -17.48 31.56 15.07
C GLN A 408 -16.25 31.17 14.23
N ASP A 409 -15.19 30.70 14.88
CA ASP A 409 -13.93 30.38 14.23
C ASP A 409 -13.85 28.91 13.84
N ILE A 410 -12.95 28.62 12.90
CA ILE A 410 -12.65 27.25 12.50
C ILE A 410 -11.20 26.98 12.80
N VAL A 411 -10.99 25.97 13.64
CA VAL A 411 -9.66 25.56 14.07
C VAL A 411 -9.28 24.31 13.29
N PRO A 412 -8.17 24.30 12.54
CA PRO A 412 -7.64 23.09 11.93
C PRO A 412 -6.98 22.21 13.00
N LEU A 413 -7.59 21.07 13.31
CA LEU A 413 -7.00 20.06 14.19
C LEU A 413 -6.17 19.08 13.34
N GLN A 414 -4.86 19.23 13.36
CA GLN A 414 -3.96 18.26 12.74
C GLN A 414 -3.75 17.07 13.68
N VAL A 415 -3.87 15.87 13.14
CA VAL A 415 -3.78 14.62 13.87
C VAL A 415 -2.83 13.68 13.15
N LYS A 416 -1.92 13.07 13.91
CA LYS A 416 -1.04 12.00 13.45
C LYS A 416 -1.15 10.80 14.38
N PHE A 417 -1.64 9.68 13.86
CA PHE A 417 -1.63 8.39 14.52
C PHE A 417 -0.47 7.55 14.00
N GLN A 418 0.23 6.88 14.89
CA GLN A 418 1.19 5.85 14.55
C GLN A 418 0.86 4.58 15.30
N ARG A 419 0.91 3.45 14.60
CA ARG A 419 0.79 2.11 15.20
C ARG A 419 2.04 1.32 14.86
N GLU A 420 2.74 0.90 15.89
CA GLU A 420 3.93 0.08 15.78
C GLU A 420 3.62 -1.35 16.24
N GLU A 421 3.78 -2.29 15.31
CA GLU A 421 3.57 -3.72 15.55
C GLU A 421 4.92 -4.45 15.56
N ALA A 422 5.17 -5.18 16.64
CA ALA A 422 6.35 -6.03 16.74
C ALA A 422 6.23 -7.20 15.74
N PRO A 423 7.34 -7.62 15.10
CA PRO A 423 7.31 -8.76 14.19
C PRO A 423 6.82 -10.01 14.93
N GLU A 424 5.95 -10.78 14.27
CA GLU A 424 5.60 -12.15 14.68
C GLU A 424 6.85 -13.03 14.56
N LYS A 425 7.70 -12.92 15.58
CA LYS A 425 8.72 -13.89 15.87
C LYS A 425 7.96 -15.14 16.36
N GLU A 426 7.69 -16.07 15.43
CA GLU A 426 7.24 -17.44 15.72
C GLU A 426 8.29 -18.16 16.56
N GLN A 427 8.06 -18.28 17.86
CA GLN A 427 8.95 -19.03 18.72
C GLN A 427 8.65 -20.53 18.61
N PRO A 428 9.60 -21.41 18.19
CA PRO A 428 9.30 -22.84 17.97
C PRO A 428 8.97 -23.61 19.26
N HIS A 429 9.14 -22.99 20.43
CA HIS A 429 9.06 -23.65 21.73
C HIS A 429 8.07 -23.04 22.74
N GLU A 430 7.33 -21.97 22.40
CA GLU A 430 6.30 -21.45 23.30
C GLU A 430 4.96 -22.17 23.06
N ARG A 431 4.44 -22.83 24.11
CA ARG A 431 3.13 -23.47 24.10
C ARG A 431 2.07 -22.42 23.79
N ARG A 432 1.11 -22.77 22.92
CA ARG A 432 0.06 -21.87 22.38
C ARG A 432 -0.77 -21.16 23.47
N ASP A 433 -0.80 -21.70 24.68
CA ASP A 433 -1.58 -21.20 25.82
C ASP A 433 -0.90 -20.07 26.63
N GLU A 434 0.40 -19.81 26.43
CA GLU A 434 1.16 -18.76 27.14
C GLU A 434 1.50 -17.53 26.27
N ARG A 435 0.99 -17.46 25.04
CA ARG A 435 1.17 -16.28 24.18
C ARG A 435 0.33 -15.12 24.70
N GLU A 436 0.91 -14.28 25.55
CA GLU A 436 0.36 -12.95 25.81
C GLU A 436 0.24 -12.21 24.45
N PRO A 437 -0.94 -11.67 24.10
CA PRO A 437 -1.09 -10.91 22.87
C PRO A 437 -0.15 -9.71 22.94
N LYS A 438 0.89 -9.68 22.07
CA LYS A 438 1.81 -8.55 21.97
C LYS A 438 1.01 -7.32 21.57
N GLN A 439 0.77 -6.44 22.54
CA GLN A 439 -0.05 -5.25 22.30
C GLN A 439 0.71 -4.23 21.45
N PRO A 440 0.06 -3.65 20.43
CA PRO A 440 0.69 -2.62 19.60
C PRO A 440 0.99 -1.36 20.42
N LEU A 441 2.08 -0.68 20.06
CA LEU A 441 2.36 0.66 20.59
C LEU A 441 1.62 1.67 19.72
N TRP A 442 0.84 2.53 20.35
CA TRP A 442 0.17 3.64 19.67
C TRP A 442 0.83 4.96 20.06
N ARG A 443 1.04 5.82 19.07
CA ARG A 443 1.41 7.22 19.27
C ARG A 443 0.38 8.12 18.61
N VAL A 444 0.03 9.20 19.30
CA VAL A 444 -0.90 10.22 18.83
C VAL A 444 -0.24 11.57 18.98
N ASP A 445 -0.02 12.27 17.86
CA ASP A 445 0.43 13.66 17.87
C ASP A 445 -0.75 14.54 17.42
N LEU A 446 -1.01 15.60 18.18
CA LEU A 446 -2.04 16.60 17.90
C LEU A 446 -1.38 17.97 17.78
N ALA A 447 -1.88 18.79 16.86
CA ALA A 447 -1.47 20.19 16.75
C ALA A 447 -2.65 21.05 16.29
N PHE A 448 -2.89 22.14 16.99
CA PHE A 448 -3.97 23.09 16.68
C PHE A 448 -3.68 24.45 17.33
N ASP A 449 -4.28 25.50 16.78
CA ASP A 449 -4.20 26.86 17.29
C ASP A 449 -5.61 27.38 17.58
N MET A 450 -5.85 27.79 18.82
CA MET A 450 -7.17 28.23 19.27
C MET A 450 -7.06 29.49 20.10
N GLU A 451 -7.74 30.57 19.73
CA GLU A 451 -7.80 31.78 20.55
C GLU A 451 -8.77 31.59 21.74
N PRO A 452 -8.42 32.01 22.97
CA PRO A 452 -7.23 32.75 23.39
C PRO A 452 -6.03 31.89 23.85
N LEU A 453 -6.10 30.56 23.70
CA LEU A 453 -5.08 29.62 24.17
C LEU A 453 -3.80 29.62 23.32
N GLY A 454 -3.89 30.00 22.05
CA GLY A 454 -2.80 29.96 21.09
C GLY A 454 -2.43 28.56 20.61
N PRO A 455 -1.28 28.42 19.94
CA PRO A 455 -0.83 27.17 19.36
C PRO A 455 -0.39 26.18 20.44
N MET A 456 -0.89 24.96 20.29
CA MET A 456 -0.62 23.85 21.19
C MET A 456 -0.26 22.59 20.40
N GLN A 457 0.62 21.79 20.99
CA GLN A 457 0.98 20.47 20.47
C GLN A 457 0.89 19.45 21.60
N ILE A 458 0.38 18.27 21.31
CA ILE A 458 0.29 17.17 22.26
C ILE A 458 0.92 15.95 21.61
N GLN A 459 1.73 15.22 22.35
CA GLN A 459 2.20 13.89 21.99
C GLN A 459 1.76 12.93 23.08
N ALA A 460 1.07 11.87 22.71
CA ALA A 460 0.60 10.85 23.62
C ALA A 460 1.01 9.47 23.14
N GLN A 461 1.40 8.60 24.07
CA GLN A 461 1.79 7.23 23.80
C GLN A 461 0.95 6.27 24.63
N LEU A 462 0.38 5.25 23.99
CA LEU A 462 -0.38 4.20 24.66
C LEU A 462 0.35 2.87 24.48
N ILE A 463 0.82 2.32 25.59
CA ILE A 463 1.60 1.09 25.66
C ILE A 463 0.99 0.21 26.76
N LYS A 464 0.56 -1.02 26.42
CA LYS A 464 0.01 -1.97 27.38
C LYS A 464 -1.17 -1.42 28.23
N GLY A 465 -1.98 -0.52 27.66
CA GLY A 465 -3.08 0.15 28.36
C GLY A 465 -2.66 1.32 29.26
N SER A 466 -1.36 1.65 29.35
CA SER A 466 -0.84 2.84 30.01
C SER A 466 -0.63 3.98 29.01
N LEU A 467 -1.23 5.13 29.28
CA LEU A 467 -1.15 6.36 28.50
C LEU A 467 -0.19 7.33 29.19
N SER A 468 0.84 7.76 28.47
CA SER A 468 1.69 8.90 28.83
C SER A 468 1.51 10.02 27.82
N SER A 469 1.59 11.27 28.26
CA SER A 469 1.37 12.44 27.39
C SER A 469 2.26 13.61 27.76
N GLN A 470 2.80 14.27 26.74
CA GLN A 470 3.50 15.54 26.85
C GLN A 470 2.74 16.60 26.06
N LEU A 471 2.51 17.75 26.69
CA LEU A 471 1.81 18.88 26.10
C LEU A 471 2.79 20.06 25.98
N TRP A 472 2.72 20.77 24.87
CA TRP A 472 3.45 22.02 24.64
C TRP A 472 2.47 23.12 24.30
N ALA A 473 2.58 24.25 25.01
CA ALA A 473 1.86 25.47 24.69
C ALA A 473 2.86 26.60 24.45
N GLU A 474 2.71 27.35 23.36
CA GLU A 474 3.63 28.47 23.09
C GLU A 474 3.37 29.68 24.00
N ARG A 475 2.14 29.83 24.50
CA ARG A 475 1.75 30.92 25.41
C ARG A 475 1.98 30.52 26.88
N PRO A 476 2.70 31.32 27.70
CA PRO A 476 2.94 31.02 29.11
C PRO A 476 1.68 30.88 29.97
N TYR A 477 0.67 31.70 29.69
CA TYR A 477 -0.63 31.64 30.34
C TYR A 477 -1.29 30.26 30.13
N THR A 478 -1.28 29.77 28.90
CA THR A 478 -1.86 28.48 28.52
C THR A 478 -1.11 27.31 29.15
N ALA A 479 0.22 27.36 29.20
CA ALA A 479 1.02 26.33 29.88
C ALA A 479 0.65 26.23 31.38
N SER A 480 0.55 27.37 32.06
CA SER A 480 0.17 27.43 33.48
C SER A 480 -1.27 26.93 33.70
N LEU A 481 -2.18 27.27 32.77
CA LEU A 481 -3.56 26.80 32.81
C LEU A 481 -3.65 25.28 32.65
N ILE A 482 -2.91 24.70 31.70
CA ILE A 482 -2.87 23.25 31.49
C ILE A 482 -2.30 22.58 32.73
N GLU A 483 -1.17 23.05 33.25
CA GLU A 483 -0.50 22.50 34.43
C GLU A 483 -1.45 22.46 35.64
N SER A 484 -2.21 23.53 35.89
CA SER A 484 -3.20 23.55 36.96
C SER A 484 -4.38 22.58 36.77
N ASN A 485 -4.64 22.11 35.55
CA ASN A 485 -5.72 21.19 35.20
C ASN A 485 -5.25 19.74 34.90
N LEU A 486 -3.95 19.43 35.01
CA LEU A 486 -3.42 18.09 34.73
C LEU A 486 -4.02 17.02 35.65
N ALA A 487 -4.28 17.34 36.91
CA ALA A 487 -4.91 16.43 37.86
C ALA A 487 -6.33 16.03 37.42
N ALA A 488 -7.14 17.01 37.00
CA ALA A 488 -8.49 16.77 36.49
C ALA A 488 -8.46 15.97 35.17
N LEU A 489 -7.49 16.25 34.30
CA LEU A 489 -7.28 15.48 33.07
C LEU A 489 -6.95 14.02 33.39
N ARG A 490 -6.04 13.78 34.34
CA ARG A 490 -5.68 12.43 34.82
C ARG A 490 -6.90 11.67 35.31
N GLU A 491 -7.72 12.29 36.18
CA GLU A 491 -8.94 11.65 36.69
C GLU A 491 -9.92 11.27 35.57
N ARG A 492 -10.10 12.13 34.57
CA ARG A 492 -10.98 11.83 33.42
C ARG A 492 -10.44 10.70 32.55
N LEU A 493 -9.12 10.61 32.37
CA LEU A 493 -8.49 9.52 31.63
C LEU A 493 -8.61 8.19 32.40
N LEU A 494 -8.41 8.20 33.72
CA LEU A 494 -8.65 7.03 34.58
C LEU A 494 -10.11 6.58 34.52
N ALA A 495 -11.06 7.51 34.59
CA ALA A 495 -12.49 7.23 34.48
C ALA A 495 -12.89 6.65 33.10
N SER A 496 -12.08 6.89 32.06
CA SER A 496 -12.26 6.30 30.73
C SER A 496 -11.72 4.87 30.60
N GLY A 497 -11.10 4.33 31.66
CA GLY A 497 -10.56 2.96 31.71
C GLY A 497 -9.11 2.84 31.25
N LEU A 498 -8.38 3.95 31.15
CA LEU A 498 -6.95 3.97 30.82
C LEU A 498 -6.12 3.98 32.10
N ASN A 499 -4.97 3.31 32.10
CA ASN A 499 -3.92 3.59 33.09
C ASN A 499 -3.19 4.86 32.63
N VAL A 500 -2.84 5.74 33.56
CA VAL A 500 -2.21 7.03 33.24
C VAL A 500 -0.82 7.06 33.86
N GLY A 501 0.21 7.11 33.02
CA GLY A 501 1.59 7.36 33.40
C GLY A 501 1.86 8.86 33.53
N ASP A 502 3.00 9.30 33.01
CA ASP A 502 3.41 10.70 33.09
C ASP A 502 2.54 11.61 32.21
N LEU A 503 2.12 12.74 32.80
CA LEU A 503 1.39 13.82 32.13
C LEU A 503 2.09 15.13 32.47
N ASP A 504 2.77 15.71 31.47
CA ASP A 504 3.55 16.93 31.66
C ASP A 504 3.16 18.02 30.67
N CYS A 505 3.31 19.28 31.08
CA CYS A 505 3.15 20.44 30.21
C CYS A 505 4.43 21.27 30.18
N HIS A 506 4.84 21.68 28.98
CA HIS A 506 6.02 22.48 28.73
C HIS A 506 5.67 23.76 27.96
N LEU A 507 6.44 24.81 28.19
CA LEU A 507 6.37 26.05 27.43
C LEU A 507 7.18 25.93 26.12
N GLY A 508 6.58 26.31 24.99
CA GLY A 508 7.24 26.38 23.69
C GLY A 508 6.77 25.31 22.71
N LYS A 509 7.71 24.69 21.98
CA LYS A 509 7.48 23.68 20.94
C LYS A 509 8.18 22.37 21.31
N PRO A 510 7.68 21.21 20.86
CA PRO A 510 8.38 19.95 21.07
C PRO A 510 9.76 19.97 20.37
N PRO A 511 10.74 19.23 20.91
CA PRO A 511 12.08 19.16 20.33
C PRO A 511 12.03 18.57 18.91
N GLN A 512 12.50 19.33 17.92
CA GLN A 512 12.58 18.89 16.53
C GLN A 512 14.00 18.36 16.23
N GLY A 513 14.15 17.04 16.14
CA GLY A 513 15.42 16.37 15.83
C GLY A 513 15.28 14.85 15.70
N PRO A 514 16.33 14.13 15.24
CA PRO A 514 16.35 12.67 15.23
C PRO A 514 16.37 12.17 16.69
N GLN A 515 15.20 11.98 17.28
CA GLN A 515 15.07 11.43 18.62
C GLN A 515 15.66 10.02 18.66
N THR A 516 16.45 9.74 19.70
CA THR A 516 17.01 8.41 19.93
C THR A 516 15.90 7.42 20.29
N ARG A 517 16.08 6.12 19.99
CA ARG A 517 15.03 5.08 20.20
C ARG A 517 14.55 4.94 21.65
N LEU A 518 15.39 5.32 22.62
CA LEU A 518 15.04 5.36 24.04
C LEU A 518 14.22 6.60 24.39
N GLU A 519 14.47 7.75 23.77
CA GLU A 519 13.63 8.95 23.93
C GLU A 519 12.25 8.76 23.27
N GLN A 520 12.17 7.93 22.23
CA GLN A 520 10.90 7.63 21.53
C GLN A 520 9.97 6.70 22.31
N ARG A 521 10.49 5.90 23.25
CA ARG A 521 9.70 5.08 24.17
C ARG A 521 9.98 5.63 25.55
N TRP A 522 9.21 6.63 25.96
CA TRP A 522 9.37 7.24 27.28
C TRP A 522 9.46 6.14 28.33
N VAL A 523 10.61 6.10 29.00
CA VAL A 523 11.06 4.94 29.75
C VAL A 523 10.18 4.83 30.99
N ASP A 524 9.37 3.78 31.05
CA ASP A 524 8.74 3.30 32.28
C ASP A 524 9.85 2.59 33.09
N GLU A 525 10.79 3.36 33.64
CA GLU A 525 11.86 2.90 34.54
C GLU A 525 11.43 3.10 35.99
N THR A 526 10.31 2.50 36.38
CA THR A 526 10.09 2.12 37.78
C THR A 526 9.57 0.70 37.84
N ALA A 527 10.50 -0.23 37.99
CA ALA A 527 10.29 -1.57 38.53
C ALA A 527 10.01 -1.51 40.04
#